data_AF-A0AAU8A979-F1
#
_entry.id   AF-A0AAU8A979-F1
#
_cell.length_a   1.000
_cell.length_b   1.000
_cell.length_c   1.000
_cell.angle_alpha   90.00
_cell.angle_beta   90.00
_cell.angle_gamma   90.00
#
_symmetry.space_group_name_H-M   'P 1'
#
loop_
_entity.id
_entity.type
_entity.pdbx_description
1 polymer ?
#
loop_
_entity_poly.entity_id
_entity_poly.type
_entity_poly.pdbx_seq_one_letter_code
_entity_poly.pdbx_strand_id
1 'polypeptide(L)'
;MRQWKKIVCILLCGLLLCGLAACVKEPEEDAASSSEEVSIQINPLPEAVSKDKETARLYFGYMHEPLLIGEVRVFSVPINENIQTSIITELIKGPSAARADFTQIINPETKVVSVRSEGTNLFVTLSKEFLSPPEETLADSQENETYEETRKMLAVYSIVNTLIEQGTYSRVQIYIDDDGTGNGRPLTLAEAGLGTDGTTEALERNGALNLSGPNTLREIMSCIENKSWDTLYNYISYKNLYGEDKPSLEEFRSEVTAAKLVISDFKIGDEIEGADGLAEVVMASYVLKLRDGDAQTVANVPIKLIMENDIWKMTYTEFKRNFLS
;
A
#
# COMPACT_ATOMS: atom_id res chain seq x y z
N MET A 1 -10.11 -25.71 53.73
CA MET A 1 -8.76 -26.23 53.39
C MET A 1 -8.13 -25.22 52.43
N ARG A 2 -7.55 -24.10 52.89
CA ARG A 2 -6.42 -23.90 53.81
C ARG A 2 -5.08 -24.18 53.09
N GLN A 3 -4.45 -23.08 52.67
CA GLN A 3 -3.00 -22.86 52.50
C GLN A 3 -2.36 -23.20 51.15
N TRP A 4 -2.26 -22.19 50.27
CA TRP A 4 -1.00 -21.96 49.54
C TRP A 4 -0.73 -20.50 49.14
N LYS A 5 -1.62 -19.54 49.48
CA LYS A 5 -1.40 -18.10 49.29
C LYS A 5 -0.37 -17.45 50.25
N LYS A 6 0.63 -18.18 50.75
CA LYS A 6 1.64 -17.66 51.69
C LYS A 6 3.01 -18.33 51.53
N ILE A 7 3.65 -18.13 50.38
CA ILE A 7 5.11 -18.24 50.21
C ILE A 7 5.50 -17.03 49.34
N VAL A 8 5.65 -15.83 49.94
CA VAL A 8 6.96 -15.26 50.34
C VAL A 8 7.67 -14.75 49.07
N CYS A 9 7.55 -13.48 48.63
CA CYS A 9 7.55 -12.18 49.33
C CYS A 9 8.81 -11.86 50.16
N ILE A 10 9.90 -12.60 49.99
CA ILE A 10 11.22 -12.26 50.56
C ILE A 10 12.27 -12.54 49.48
N LEU A 11 12.55 -11.56 48.62
CA LEU A 11 13.80 -11.44 47.86
C LEU A 11 13.89 -10.02 47.24
N LEU A 12 13.51 -9.03 48.06
CA LEU A 12 13.50 -7.62 47.66
C LEU A 12 13.69 -6.78 48.93
N CYS A 13 14.87 -6.92 49.55
CA CYS A 13 15.46 -6.00 50.55
C CYS A 13 16.67 -6.70 51.17
N GLY A 14 17.88 -6.30 50.80
CA GLY A 14 19.08 -6.70 51.52
C GLY A 14 20.33 -6.67 50.68
N LEU A 15 20.83 -5.46 50.38
CA LEU A 15 22.26 -5.13 50.41
C LEU A 15 22.44 -3.67 49.99
N LEU A 16 22.22 -2.79 50.96
CA LEU A 16 22.73 -1.42 50.96
C LEU A 16 23.49 -1.24 52.28
N LEU A 17 24.73 -0.76 52.14
CA LEU A 17 25.49 0.10 53.03
C LEU A 17 26.60 -0.48 53.96
N CYS A 18 27.76 0.16 53.76
CA CYS A 18 28.88 0.47 54.68
C CYS A 18 29.93 -0.62 54.93
N GLY A 19 31.25 -0.37 54.94
CA GLY A 19 32.07 0.86 54.85
C GLY A 19 33.56 0.46 54.81
N LEU A 20 34.40 1.24 54.11
CA LEU A 20 35.41 2.19 54.64
C LEU A 20 36.84 1.65 54.88
N ALA A 21 37.76 2.23 54.08
CA ALA A 21 39.06 2.83 54.44
C ALA A 21 40.34 1.99 54.60
N ALA A 22 41.32 2.23 53.70
CA ALA A 22 42.69 2.74 53.97
C ALA A 22 43.54 2.65 52.66
N CYS A 23 43.72 3.76 51.91
CA CYS A 23 44.88 4.68 51.91
C CYS A 23 46.25 4.07 51.56
N VAL A 24 46.82 4.44 50.40
CA VAL A 24 48.17 5.06 50.25
C VAL A 24 48.25 5.78 48.87
N LYS A 25 48.61 7.08 48.92
CA LYS A 25 49.00 8.07 47.87
C LYS A 25 50.48 7.86 47.49
N GLU A 26 51.10 8.27 46.39
CA GLU A 26 51.12 9.48 45.51
C GLU A 26 52.19 9.20 44.39
N PRO A 27 52.54 10.08 43.41
CA PRO A 27 51.97 11.39 43.03
C PRO A 27 51.66 11.58 41.52
N GLU A 28 50.96 12.69 41.23
CA GLU A 28 50.69 13.28 39.91
C GLU A 28 51.92 13.93 39.28
N GLU A 29 52.01 13.90 37.94
CA GLU A 29 52.65 14.95 37.13
C GLU A 29 51.86 15.15 35.81
N ASP A 30 51.29 16.35 35.72
CA ASP A 30 51.09 17.25 34.59
C ASP A 30 50.47 16.84 33.24
N ALA A 31 49.34 17.51 33.00
CA ALA A 31 48.67 17.86 31.76
C ALA A 31 49.52 17.92 30.48
N ALA A 32 49.06 17.19 29.46
CA ALA A 32 49.13 17.63 28.08
C ALA A 32 47.87 17.19 27.33
N SER A 33 47.12 18.19 26.86
CA SER A 33 46.03 18.05 25.90
C SER A 33 46.56 17.43 24.61
N SER A 34 46.10 16.23 24.26
CA SER A 34 46.21 15.70 22.90
C SER A 34 44.81 15.45 22.38
N SER A 35 44.43 16.27 21.40
CA SER A 35 43.29 16.06 20.50
C SER A 35 43.28 14.62 19.99
N GLU A 36 42.27 13.85 20.37
CA GLU A 36 41.94 12.60 19.69
C GLU A 36 41.47 12.97 18.28
N GLU A 37 42.39 12.88 17.32
CA GLU A 37 42.03 12.78 15.91
C GLU A 37 41.17 11.52 15.76
N VAL A 38 39.87 11.73 15.60
CA VAL A 38 38.95 10.69 15.12
C VAL A 38 39.46 10.31 13.73
N SER A 39 40.23 9.22 13.66
CA SER A 39 40.67 8.65 12.41
C SER A 39 39.43 8.20 11.63
N ILE A 40 38.99 9.02 10.68
CA ILE A 40 37.98 8.65 9.70
C ILE A 40 38.59 7.53 8.87
N GLN A 41 38.17 6.30 9.15
CA GLN A 41 38.61 5.12 8.43
C GLN A 41 37.91 5.12 7.06
N ILE A 42 38.55 5.67 6.03
CA ILE A 42 38.06 5.63 4.65
C ILE A 42 38.31 4.22 4.11
N ASN A 43 37.25 3.42 3.98
CA ASN A 43 37.31 2.13 3.28
C ASN A 43 37.23 2.38 1.75
N PRO A 44 38.25 2.04 0.96
CA PRO A 44 38.26 2.29 -0.47
C PRO A 44 37.72 1.07 -1.22
N LEU A 45 36.39 0.91 -1.26
CA LEU A 45 35.72 0.02 -2.20
C LEU A 45 34.59 0.80 -2.88
N PRO A 46 34.47 0.81 -4.22
CA PRO A 46 33.43 1.54 -4.93
C PRO A 46 32.14 0.71 -4.94
N GLU A 47 31.59 0.43 -3.77
CA GLU A 47 30.16 0.15 -3.66
C GLU A 47 29.50 1.52 -3.52
N ALA A 48 28.59 1.84 -4.44
CA ALA A 48 27.94 3.14 -4.49
C ALA A 48 27.41 3.51 -3.10
N VAL A 49 28.08 4.45 -2.44
CA VAL A 49 27.68 4.92 -1.13
C VAL A 49 26.27 5.48 -1.31
N SER A 50 25.30 4.84 -0.67
CA SER A 50 23.90 5.26 -0.72
C SER A 50 23.65 6.28 0.38
N LYS A 51 22.66 7.15 0.21
CA LYS A 51 22.07 7.92 1.29
C LYS A 51 21.43 6.97 2.32
N ASP A 52 20.93 7.54 3.41
CA ASP A 52 20.09 6.82 4.37
C ASP A 52 18.93 6.09 3.67
N LYS A 53 18.37 5.08 4.35
CA LYS A 53 17.23 4.32 3.83
C LYS A 53 16.00 5.22 3.79
N GLU A 54 15.29 5.17 2.67
CA GLU A 54 14.02 5.85 2.48
C GLU A 54 12.85 4.87 2.60
N THR A 55 11.68 5.39 2.97
CA THR A 55 10.44 4.62 3.05
C THR A 55 9.37 5.32 2.22
N ALA A 56 8.73 4.60 1.31
CA ALA A 56 7.61 5.11 0.52
C ALA A 56 6.51 4.06 0.38
N ARG A 57 5.26 4.50 0.25
CA ARG A 57 4.15 3.66 -0.22
C ARG A 57 4.15 3.64 -1.74
N LEU A 58 4.34 2.46 -2.32
CA LEU A 58 4.39 2.21 -3.76
C LEU A 58 3.08 1.58 -4.22
N TYR A 59 2.47 2.14 -5.26
CA TYR A 59 1.20 1.65 -5.79
C TYR A 59 1.39 0.68 -6.96
N PHE A 60 0.87 -0.55 -6.84
CA PHE A 60 0.88 -1.59 -7.89
C PHE A 60 -0.54 -1.95 -8.29
N GLY A 61 -0.74 -2.73 -9.36
CA GLY A 61 -2.08 -3.20 -9.72
C GLY A 61 -2.62 -4.19 -8.69
N TYR A 62 -3.93 -4.21 -8.48
CA TYR A 62 -4.59 -5.19 -7.61
C TYR A 62 -5.31 -6.25 -8.44
N MET A 63 -4.76 -7.46 -8.49
CA MET A 63 -5.28 -8.57 -9.31
C MET A 63 -5.60 -8.10 -10.75
N HIS A 64 -6.84 -8.34 -11.23
CA HIS A 64 -7.36 -7.87 -12.52
C HIS A 64 -8.39 -6.74 -12.35
N GLU A 65 -8.47 -6.16 -11.16
CA GLU A 65 -9.41 -5.07 -10.87
C GLU A 65 -8.84 -3.73 -11.36
N PRO A 66 -9.69 -2.75 -11.68
CA PRO A 66 -9.27 -1.41 -12.10
C PRO A 66 -8.79 -0.56 -10.91
N LEU A 67 -7.95 -1.14 -10.03
CA LEU A 67 -7.52 -0.59 -8.76
C LEU A 67 -6.02 -0.76 -8.52
N LEU A 68 -5.48 0.13 -7.69
CA LEU A 68 -4.11 0.18 -7.22
C LEU A 68 -4.04 -0.18 -5.75
N ILE A 69 -3.08 -1.03 -5.38
CA ILE A 69 -2.80 -1.42 -4.01
C ILE A 69 -1.43 -0.89 -3.57
N GLY A 70 -1.35 -0.40 -2.34
CA GLY A 70 -0.15 0.24 -1.80
C GLY A 70 0.71 -0.69 -0.94
N GLU A 71 1.98 -0.87 -1.30
CA GLU A 71 3.00 -1.56 -0.51
C GLU A 71 3.92 -0.54 0.15
N VAL A 72 4.13 -0.62 1.47
CA VAL A 72 5.17 0.19 2.13
C VAL A 72 6.53 -0.49 1.90
N ARG A 73 7.42 0.20 1.19
CA ARG A 73 8.75 -0.31 0.84
C ARG A 73 9.85 0.56 1.43
N VAL A 74 10.87 -0.11 1.95
CA VAL A 74 12.13 0.52 2.39
C VAL A 74 13.20 0.23 1.36
N PHE A 75 13.87 1.26 0.84
CA PHE A 75 14.90 1.15 -0.19
C PHE A 75 16.03 2.15 0.06
N SER A 76 17.14 1.99 -0.65
CA SER A 76 18.30 2.89 -0.54
C SER A 76 18.32 3.85 -1.72
N VAL A 77 18.61 5.13 -1.48
CA VAL A 77 18.75 6.14 -2.54
C VAL A 77 20.24 6.36 -2.82
N PRO A 78 20.73 6.17 -4.06
CA PRO A 78 22.12 6.48 -4.39
C PRO A 78 22.47 7.96 -4.10
N ILE A 79 23.69 8.25 -3.64
CA ILE A 79 24.10 9.63 -3.30
C ILE A 79 23.92 10.60 -4.47
N ASN A 80 24.20 10.14 -5.67
CA ASN A 80 24.14 10.92 -6.92
C ASN A 80 22.75 10.95 -7.56
N GLU A 81 21.71 10.45 -6.88
CA GLU A 81 20.35 10.37 -7.41
C GLU A 81 19.36 11.13 -6.51
N ASN A 82 18.29 11.65 -7.11
CA ASN A 82 17.18 12.21 -6.35
C ASN A 82 16.24 11.07 -5.88
N ILE A 83 15.51 11.32 -4.80
CA ILE A 83 14.61 10.32 -4.22
C ILE A 83 13.48 9.93 -5.19
N GLN A 84 13.02 10.86 -6.02
CA GLN A 84 11.93 10.60 -6.98
C GLN A 84 12.33 9.59 -8.05
N THR A 85 13.54 9.66 -8.62
CA THR A 85 14.05 8.66 -9.57
C THR A 85 14.09 7.30 -8.89
N SER A 86 14.61 7.21 -7.66
CA SER A 86 14.70 5.93 -6.95
C SER A 86 13.32 5.34 -6.62
N ILE A 87 12.33 6.17 -6.24
CA ILE A 87 10.94 5.74 -6.06
C ILE A 87 10.37 5.13 -7.33
N ILE A 88 10.55 5.80 -8.48
CA ILE A 88 10.04 5.31 -9.77
C ILE A 88 10.77 4.03 -10.18
N THR A 89 12.08 3.95 -9.94
CA THR A 89 12.86 2.73 -10.17
C THR A 89 12.35 1.56 -9.31
N GLU A 90 11.98 1.80 -8.05
CA GLU A 90 11.36 0.77 -7.21
C GLU A 90 9.97 0.33 -7.70
N LEU A 91 9.17 1.24 -8.27
CA LEU A 91 7.90 0.89 -8.94
C LEU A 91 8.14 0.00 -10.16
N ILE A 92 9.13 0.35 -10.99
CA ILE A 92 9.47 -0.41 -12.21
C ILE A 92 9.90 -1.84 -11.88
N LYS A 93 10.63 -2.04 -10.76
CA LYS A 93 11.00 -3.39 -10.27
C LYS A 93 9.80 -4.29 -9.97
N GLY A 94 8.63 -3.71 -9.77
CA GLY A 94 7.40 -4.45 -9.49
C GLY A 94 7.15 -4.72 -7.99
N PRO A 95 6.04 -5.42 -7.69
CA PRO A 95 5.66 -5.76 -6.34
C PRO A 95 6.57 -6.81 -5.71
N SER A 96 6.52 -6.96 -4.39
CA SER A 96 7.27 -8.01 -3.70
C SER A 96 6.79 -9.41 -4.12
N ALA A 97 7.70 -10.32 -4.48
CA ALA A 97 7.38 -11.66 -5.02
C ALA A 97 6.51 -12.56 -4.10
N ALA A 98 6.37 -12.22 -2.82
CA ALA A 98 5.50 -12.93 -1.88
C ALA A 98 4.01 -12.56 -2.01
N ARG A 99 3.63 -11.69 -2.96
CA ARG A 99 2.31 -11.07 -3.05
C ARG A 99 1.58 -11.45 -4.32
N ALA A 100 0.83 -12.55 -4.28
CA ALA A 100 0.02 -13.00 -5.42
C ALA A 100 -1.11 -12.03 -5.80
N ASP A 101 -1.55 -11.18 -4.87
CA ASP A 101 -2.64 -10.22 -5.09
C ASP A 101 -2.16 -8.93 -5.79
N PHE A 102 -0.84 -8.78 -6.00
CA PHE A 102 -0.21 -7.61 -6.58
C PHE A 102 0.21 -7.92 -8.01
N THR A 103 -0.18 -7.03 -8.93
CA THR A 103 0.09 -7.16 -10.35
C THR A 103 1.12 -6.14 -10.79
N GLN A 104 2.17 -6.59 -11.48
CA GLN A 104 3.08 -5.69 -12.16
C GLN A 104 2.38 -5.08 -13.38
N ILE A 105 2.34 -3.76 -13.44
CA ILE A 105 1.64 -3.00 -14.49
C ILE A 105 2.56 -2.08 -15.31
N ILE A 106 3.79 -1.89 -14.83
CA ILE A 106 4.85 -1.15 -15.53
C ILE A 106 5.86 -2.16 -16.06
N ASN A 107 6.21 -2.04 -17.35
CA ASN A 107 7.20 -2.91 -17.96
C ASN A 107 8.55 -2.81 -17.20
N PRO A 108 9.14 -3.92 -16.72
CA PRO A 108 10.40 -3.91 -15.99
C PRO A 108 11.60 -3.39 -16.80
N GLU A 109 11.50 -3.34 -18.13
CA GLU A 109 12.52 -2.76 -19.01
C GLU A 109 12.45 -1.22 -19.09
N THR A 110 11.42 -0.61 -18.52
CA THR A 110 11.27 0.85 -18.43
C THR A 110 12.46 1.47 -17.69
N LYS A 111 12.97 2.59 -18.20
CA LYS A 111 14.02 3.36 -17.55
C LYS A 111 13.53 4.76 -17.22
N VAL A 112 13.97 5.26 -16.07
CA VAL A 112 13.81 6.67 -15.74
C VAL A 112 14.92 7.44 -16.45
N VAL A 113 14.53 8.29 -17.41
CA VAL A 113 15.47 9.08 -18.23
C VAL A 113 15.82 10.38 -17.53
N SER A 114 14.80 11.09 -17.01
CA SER A 114 15.01 12.30 -16.22
C SER A 114 13.84 12.60 -15.30
N VAL A 115 14.13 13.27 -14.19
CA VAL A 115 13.12 13.81 -13.28
C VAL A 115 13.48 15.25 -12.97
N ARG A 116 12.59 16.19 -13.30
CA ARG A 116 12.76 17.63 -13.06
C ARG A 116 11.54 18.20 -12.35
N SER A 117 11.72 19.20 -11.51
CA SER A 117 10.62 19.87 -10.80
C SER A 117 10.56 21.36 -11.14
N GLU A 118 9.36 21.90 -11.21
CA GLU A 118 9.09 23.34 -11.32
C GLU A 118 7.93 23.70 -10.38
N GLY A 119 8.22 24.46 -9.32
CA GLY A 119 7.23 24.74 -8.27
C GLY A 119 6.71 23.43 -7.66
N THR A 120 5.39 23.23 -7.69
CA THR A 120 4.72 22.02 -7.17
C THR A 120 4.51 20.94 -8.22
N ASN A 121 5.01 21.14 -9.46
CA ASN A 121 4.88 20.20 -10.56
C ASN A 121 6.16 19.38 -10.73
N LEU A 122 5.99 18.08 -10.94
CA LEU A 122 7.06 17.16 -11.26
C LEU A 122 6.92 16.70 -12.71
N PHE A 123 7.99 16.73 -13.49
CA PHE A 123 8.02 16.21 -14.85
C PHE A 123 8.96 15.01 -14.88
N VAL A 124 8.40 13.87 -15.29
CA VAL A 124 9.09 12.58 -15.34
C VAL A 124 9.21 12.18 -16.80
N THR A 125 10.43 11.93 -17.26
CA THR A 125 10.68 11.36 -18.59
C THR A 125 11.06 9.91 -18.44
N LEU A 126 10.31 9.03 -19.10
CA LEU A 126 10.51 7.59 -19.12
C LEU A 126 10.92 7.13 -20.52
N SER A 127 11.58 5.99 -20.61
CA SER A 127 11.85 5.36 -21.89
C SER A 127 10.58 4.77 -22.51
N LYS A 128 10.58 4.57 -23.84
CA LYS A 128 9.44 4.03 -24.61
C LYS A 128 8.90 2.69 -24.12
N GLU A 129 9.70 1.89 -23.42
CA GLU A 129 9.29 0.58 -22.89
C GLU A 129 8.10 0.70 -21.93
N PHE A 130 7.90 1.86 -21.29
CA PHE A 130 6.72 2.18 -20.48
C PHE A 130 5.40 1.99 -21.23
N LEU A 131 5.40 2.21 -22.55
CA LEU A 131 4.21 2.07 -23.40
C LEU A 131 3.82 0.61 -23.64
N SER A 132 4.72 -0.34 -23.36
CA SER A 132 4.50 -1.76 -23.57
C SER A 132 4.06 -2.44 -22.27
N PRO A 133 3.27 -3.53 -22.33
CA PRO A 133 2.93 -4.33 -21.16
C PRO A 133 4.15 -5.07 -20.59
N PRO A 134 4.16 -5.40 -19.28
CA PRO A 134 5.06 -6.43 -18.74
C PRO A 134 4.83 -7.79 -19.42
N GLU A 135 5.88 -8.58 -19.62
CA GLU A 135 5.77 -9.90 -20.29
C GLU A 135 4.78 -10.85 -19.61
N GLU A 136 4.72 -10.85 -18.27
CA GLU A 136 3.79 -11.71 -17.51
C GLU A 136 2.31 -11.39 -17.78
N THR A 137 2.00 -10.15 -18.15
CA THR A 137 0.63 -9.75 -18.49
C THR A 137 0.23 -10.17 -19.91
N LEU A 138 1.19 -10.45 -20.79
CA LEU A 138 0.93 -10.85 -22.19
C LEU A 138 0.25 -12.22 -22.32
N ALA A 139 0.40 -13.09 -21.32
CA ALA A 139 -0.18 -14.44 -21.34
C ALA A 139 -1.72 -14.44 -21.25
N ASP A 140 -2.30 -13.46 -20.56
CA ASP A 140 -3.75 -13.30 -20.38
C ASP A 140 -4.33 -12.15 -21.24
N SER A 141 -3.49 -11.26 -21.78
CA SER A 141 -3.92 -10.01 -22.43
C SER A 141 -4.05 -10.04 -23.95
N GLN A 142 -3.64 -11.11 -24.64
CA GLN A 142 -3.55 -11.10 -26.11
C GLN A 142 -4.89 -10.84 -26.85
N GLU A 143 -6.03 -10.82 -26.16
CA GLU A 143 -7.35 -10.61 -26.78
C GLU A 143 -8.25 -9.55 -26.11
N ASN A 144 -7.80 -8.81 -25.09
CA ASN A 144 -8.69 -7.89 -24.35
C ASN A 144 -8.23 -6.42 -24.38
N GLU A 145 -8.71 -5.67 -25.40
CA GLU A 145 -8.48 -4.22 -25.54
C GLU A 145 -8.89 -3.43 -24.29
N THR A 146 -9.95 -3.86 -23.58
CA THR A 146 -10.44 -3.16 -22.37
C THR A 146 -9.47 -3.31 -21.20
N TYR A 147 -8.87 -4.50 -21.06
CA TYR A 147 -7.85 -4.74 -20.04
C TYR A 147 -6.61 -3.86 -20.30
N GLU A 148 -6.21 -3.77 -21.56
CA GLU A 148 -5.03 -3.02 -21.97
C GLU A 148 -5.17 -1.51 -21.69
N GLU A 149 -6.32 -0.91 -22.01
CA GLU A 149 -6.62 0.48 -21.67
C GLU A 149 -6.60 0.71 -20.16
N THR A 150 -7.20 -0.21 -19.39
CA THR A 150 -7.21 -0.15 -17.91
C THR A 150 -5.79 -0.23 -17.36
N ARG A 151 -4.97 -1.15 -17.86
CA ARG A 151 -3.59 -1.33 -17.44
C ARG A 151 -2.75 -0.09 -17.71
N LYS A 152 -2.89 0.54 -18.89
CA LYS A 152 -2.23 1.83 -19.20
C LYS A 152 -2.59 2.91 -18.18
N MET A 153 -3.88 3.07 -17.89
CA MET A 153 -4.36 4.02 -16.88
C MET A 153 -3.76 3.74 -15.50
N LEU A 154 -3.77 2.48 -15.07
CA LEU A 154 -3.20 2.08 -13.78
C LEU A 154 -1.69 2.32 -13.73
N ALA A 155 -0.94 2.05 -14.80
CA ALA A 155 0.50 2.28 -14.85
C ALA A 155 0.86 3.77 -14.70
N VAL A 156 0.07 4.64 -15.33
CA VAL A 156 0.19 6.10 -15.16
C VAL A 156 -0.10 6.50 -13.71
N TYR A 157 -1.25 6.08 -13.17
CA TYR A 157 -1.62 6.47 -11.80
C TYR A 157 -0.80 5.80 -10.71
N SER A 158 -0.16 4.66 -10.98
CA SER A 158 0.84 4.05 -10.09
C SER A 158 1.98 5.01 -9.81
N ILE A 159 2.52 5.66 -10.85
CA ILE A 159 3.58 6.68 -10.71
C ILE A 159 3.01 7.96 -10.07
N VAL A 160 1.91 8.48 -10.60
CA VAL A 160 1.32 9.76 -10.15
C VAL A 160 0.92 9.70 -8.68
N ASN A 161 0.17 8.68 -8.26
CA ASN A 161 -0.30 8.53 -6.89
C ASN A 161 0.87 8.32 -5.92
N THR A 162 1.86 7.50 -6.29
CA THR A 162 3.05 7.26 -5.46
C THR A 162 3.84 8.55 -5.21
N LEU A 163 4.10 9.35 -6.25
CA LEU A 163 4.92 10.56 -6.14
C LEU A 163 4.21 11.70 -5.40
N ILE A 164 2.90 11.88 -5.63
CA ILE A 164 2.12 12.91 -4.93
C ILE A 164 1.93 12.55 -3.46
N GLU A 165 1.79 11.26 -3.13
CA GLU A 165 1.64 10.82 -1.73
C GLU A 165 2.86 11.11 -0.85
N GLN A 166 4.03 11.36 -1.44
CA GLN A 166 5.21 11.84 -0.71
C GLN A 166 5.05 13.27 -0.17
N GLY A 167 3.98 13.98 -0.54
CA GLY A 167 3.64 15.30 0.00
C GLY A 167 4.46 16.47 -0.54
N THR A 168 5.42 16.23 -1.45
CA THR A 168 6.26 17.30 -2.02
C THR A 168 5.64 17.97 -3.25
N TYR A 169 4.88 17.22 -4.05
CA TYR A 169 4.34 17.68 -5.33
C TYR A 169 2.83 17.48 -5.39
N SER A 170 2.14 18.33 -6.15
CA SER A 170 0.69 18.24 -6.34
C SER A 170 0.29 17.73 -7.72
N ARG A 171 1.20 17.74 -8.69
CA ARG A 171 0.97 17.28 -10.07
C ARG A 171 2.20 16.58 -10.64
N VAL A 172 1.96 15.60 -11.50
CA VAL A 172 3.00 14.86 -12.23
C VAL A 172 2.68 14.83 -13.72
N GLN A 173 3.58 15.32 -14.56
CA GLN A 173 3.51 15.19 -16.01
C GLN A 173 4.48 14.09 -16.48
N ILE A 174 3.98 13.13 -17.25
CA ILE A 174 4.80 12.06 -17.83
C ILE A 174 5.15 12.40 -19.29
N TYR A 175 6.43 12.19 -19.63
CA TYR A 175 7.00 12.27 -20.96
C TYR A 175 7.60 10.93 -21.37
N ILE A 176 7.62 10.67 -22.67
CA ILE A 176 8.21 9.49 -23.29
C ILE A 176 9.39 9.91 -24.18
N ASP A 177 10.54 9.33 -23.90
CA ASP A 177 11.73 9.36 -24.76
C ASP A 177 11.66 8.20 -25.76
N ASP A 178 11.19 8.49 -26.97
CA ASP A 178 10.96 7.47 -28.02
C ASP A 178 12.26 6.95 -28.64
N ASP A 179 13.30 7.79 -28.71
CA ASP A 179 14.52 7.51 -29.46
C ASP A 179 15.78 7.36 -28.58
N GLY A 180 15.64 7.53 -27.27
CA GLY A 180 16.73 7.40 -26.30
C GLY A 180 17.68 8.60 -26.30
N THR A 181 17.26 9.73 -26.86
CA THR A 181 18.08 10.96 -26.90
C THR A 181 17.98 11.79 -25.63
N GLY A 182 17.08 11.41 -24.70
CA GLY A 182 16.76 12.19 -23.52
C GLY A 182 15.69 13.26 -23.74
N ASN A 183 15.26 13.47 -24.99
CA ASN A 183 14.23 14.46 -25.33
C ASN A 183 12.85 13.80 -25.31
N GLY A 184 12.14 13.97 -24.21
CA GLY A 184 10.79 13.42 -24.07
C GLY A 184 9.72 14.25 -24.78
N ARG A 185 8.71 13.59 -25.37
CA ARG A 185 7.42 14.20 -25.71
C ARG A 185 6.37 13.90 -24.63
N PRO A 186 5.33 14.74 -24.45
CA PRO A 186 4.24 14.41 -23.53
C PRO A 186 3.58 13.08 -23.90
N LEU A 187 3.21 12.30 -22.88
CA LEU A 187 2.41 11.09 -23.05
C LEU A 187 1.05 11.46 -23.67
N THR A 188 0.58 10.72 -24.68
CA THR A 188 -0.74 10.95 -25.27
C THR A 188 -1.86 10.42 -24.38
N LEU A 189 -3.09 10.93 -24.54
CA LEU A 189 -4.25 10.40 -23.79
C LEU A 189 -4.49 8.91 -24.10
N ALA A 190 -4.27 8.48 -25.34
CA ALA A 190 -4.43 7.09 -25.76
C ALA A 190 -3.37 6.17 -25.16
N GLU A 191 -2.12 6.62 -25.11
CA GLU A 191 -1.03 5.88 -24.44
C GLU A 191 -1.22 5.82 -22.92
N ALA A 192 -1.87 6.84 -22.34
CA ALA A 192 -2.20 6.87 -20.92
C ALA A 192 -3.46 6.06 -20.55
N GLY A 193 -4.25 5.59 -21.52
CA GLY A 193 -5.57 4.98 -21.25
C GLY A 193 -6.61 5.97 -20.70
N LEU A 194 -6.49 7.26 -21.04
CA LEU A 194 -7.33 8.35 -20.52
C LEU A 194 -8.23 9.01 -21.57
N GLY A 195 -8.16 8.57 -22.83
CA GLY A 195 -8.93 9.13 -23.94
C GLY A 195 -8.28 8.85 -25.30
N THR A 196 -8.80 9.44 -26.37
CA THR A 196 -8.35 9.15 -27.74
C THR A 196 -7.37 10.17 -28.30
N ASP A 197 -7.65 11.47 -28.13
CA ASP A 197 -6.97 12.53 -28.89
C ASP A 197 -6.24 13.52 -27.99
N GLY A 198 -4.99 13.85 -28.35
CA GLY A 198 -4.18 14.87 -27.67
C GLY A 198 -3.21 14.29 -26.64
N THR A 199 -2.61 15.20 -25.86
CA THR A 199 -1.59 14.87 -24.86
C THR A 199 -2.11 15.06 -23.45
N THR A 200 -1.60 14.26 -22.52
CA THR A 200 -1.80 14.45 -21.08
C THR A 200 -1.26 15.82 -20.65
N GLU A 201 -1.97 16.46 -19.74
CA GLU A 201 -1.45 17.54 -18.90
C GLU A 201 -0.89 16.98 -17.58
N ALA A 202 -0.43 17.85 -16.69
CA ALA A 202 0.13 17.44 -15.41
C ALA A 202 -1.00 16.84 -14.54
N LEU A 203 -0.89 15.55 -14.24
CA LEU A 203 -1.93 14.76 -13.62
C LEU A 203 -1.94 14.94 -12.10
N GLU A 204 -3.13 14.94 -11.52
CA GLU A 204 -3.33 14.95 -10.06
C GLU A 204 -3.43 13.52 -9.52
N ARG A 205 -3.30 13.37 -8.20
CA ARG A 205 -3.56 12.08 -7.55
C ARG A 205 -5.01 11.70 -7.75
N ASN A 206 -5.25 10.48 -8.24
CA ASN A 206 -6.58 9.91 -8.32
C ASN A 206 -6.78 8.88 -7.20
N GLY A 207 -7.31 9.35 -6.08
CA GLY A 207 -7.57 8.50 -4.91
C GLY A 207 -8.66 7.45 -5.11
N ALA A 208 -9.53 7.60 -6.12
CA ALA A 208 -10.59 6.63 -6.40
C ALA A 208 -10.05 5.29 -6.93
N LEU A 209 -8.83 5.29 -7.48
CA LEU A 209 -8.15 4.08 -7.93
C LEU A 209 -7.45 3.33 -6.80
N ASN A 210 -7.21 3.96 -5.65
CA ASN A 210 -6.46 3.33 -4.57
C ASN A 210 -7.38 2.41 -3.77
N LEU A 211 -6.92 1.22 -3.40
CA LEU A 211 -7.65 0.28 -2.55
C LEU A 211 -7.63 0.74 -1.08
N SER A 212 -8.24 1.90 -0.80
CA SER A 212 -8.51 2.42 0.55
C SER A 212 -9.70 1.68 1.18
N GLY A 213 -9.98 1.85 2.48
CA GLY A 213 -11.16 1.26 3.09
C GLY A 213 -12.47 1.63 2.40
N PRO A 214 -12.74 2.91 2.06
CA PRO A 214 -13.93 3.32 1.34
C PRO A 214 -14.06 2.66 -0.04
N ASN A 215 -12.96 2.58 -0.79
CA ASN A 215 -12.96 1.97 -2.11
C ASN A 215 -13.10 0.45 -2.00
N THR A 216 -12.49 -0.18 -1.01
CA THR A 216 -12.69 -1.60 -0.70
C THR A 216 -14.15 -1.90 -0.36
N LEU A 217 -14.80 -1.08 0.47
CA LEU A 217 -16.20 -1.29 0.79
C LEU A 217 -17.11 -1.09 -0.44
N ARG A 218 -16.77 -0.12 -1.30
CA ARG A 218 -17.42 0.04 -2.60
C ARG A 218 -17.31 -1.23 -3.45
N GLU A 219 -16.11 -1.80 -3.56
CA GLU A 219 -15.91 -3.06 -4.30
C GLU A 219 -16.68 -4.23 -3.71
N ILE A 220 -16.70 -4.36 -2.38
CA ILE A 220 -17.51 -5.36 -1.68
C ILE A 220 -18.98 -5.21 -2.06
N MET A 221 -19.54 -4.00 -1.99
CA MET A 221 -20.94 -3.75 -2.32
C MET A 221 -21.24 -3.97 -3.80
N SER A 222 -20.36 -3.55 -4.71
CA SER A 222 -20.46 -3.80 -6.14
C SER A 222 -20.38 -5.30 -6.47
N CYS A 223 -19.53 -6.07 -5.79
CA CYS A 223 -19.51 -7.52 -5.95
C CYS A 223 -20.83 -8.16 -5.49
N ILE A 224 -21.46 -7.63 -4.43
CA ILE A 224 -22.76 -8.12 -3.96
C ILE A 224 -23.87 -7.79 -4.97
N GLU A 225 -23.92 -6.56 -5.46
CA GLU A 225 -24.89 -6.11 -6.46
C GLU A 225 -24.79 -6.93 -7.76
N ASN A 226 -23.57 -7.21 -8.22
CA ASN A 226 -23.28 -7.96 -9.44
C ASN A 226 -23.23 -9.48 -9.24
N LYS A 227 -23.37 -9.97 -8.01
CA LYS A 227 -23.27 -11.39 -7.63
C LYS A 227 -21.91 -12.03 -7.97
N SER A 228 -20.84 -11.23 -7.92
CA SER A 228 -19.45 -11.65 -8.13
C SER A 228 -18.87 -12.26 -6.85
N TRP A 229 -19.38 -13.43 -6.46
CA TRP A 229 -19.07 -14.04 -5.15
C TRP A 229 -17.61 -14.46 -4.98
N ASP A 230 -16.97 -14.92 -6.06
CA ASP A 230 -15.58 -15.34 -6.05
C ASP A 230 -14.65 -14.12 -5.82
N THR A 231 -14.92 -12.99 -6.49
CA THR A 231 -14.22 -11.72 -6.23
C THR A 231 -14.50 -11.17 -4.83
N LEU A 232 -15.76 -11.17 -4.40
CA LEU A 232 -16.16 -10.74 -3.05
C LEU A 232 -15.37 -11.47 -1.97
N TYR A 233 -15.15 -12.78 -2.16
CA TYR A 233 -14.46 -13.62 -1.19
C TYR A 233 -12.98 -13.24 -0.98
N ASN A 234 -12.34 -12.57 -1.95
CA ASN A 234 -10.98 -12.04 -1.81
C ASN A 234 -10.90 -10.90 -0.78
N TYR A 235 -12.00 -10.17 -0.60
CA TYR A 235 -12.13 -9.11 0.40
C TYR A 235 -12.59 -9.61 1.78
N ILE A 236 -12.84 -10.91 1.93
CA ILE A 236 -13.13 -11.53 3.23
C ILE A 236 -11.82 -11.97 3.89
N SER A 237 -11.53 -11.42 5.07
CA SER A 237 -10.32 -11.72 5.83
C SER A 237 -10.24 -13.19 6.21
N TYR A 238 -9.04 -13.75 6.22
CA TYR A 238 -8.85 -15.17 6.54
C TYR A 238 -9.23 -15.44 8.00
N LYS A 239 -8.85 -14.57 8.94
CA LYS A 239 -9.25 -14.67 10.35
C LYS A 239 -10.26 -13.60 10.73
N ASN A 240 -11.20 -13.96 11.61
CA ASN A 240 -12.02 -12.98 12.31
C ASN A 240 -11.30 -12.42 13.57
N LEU A 241 -11.95 -11.46 14.25
CA LEU A 241 -11.40 -10.84 15.48
C LEU A 241 -11.19 -11.81 16.65
N TYR A 242 -11.76 -13.02 16.57
CA TYR A 242 -11.63 -14.08 17.58
C TYR A 242 -10.66 -15.19 17.16
N GLY A 243 -10.02 -15.04 15.99
CA GLY A 243 -9.03 -15.99 15.47
C GLY A 243 -9.60 -17.17 14.68
N GLU A 244 -10.92 -17.22 14.48
CA GLU A 244 -11.58 -18.25 13.66
C GLU A 244 -11.36 -17.98 12.18
N ASP A 245 -11.14 -19.06 11.43
CA ASP A 245 -10.94 -18.98 9.99
C ASP A 245 -12.27 -18.71 9.26
N LYS A 246 -12.21 -18.00 8.13
CA LYS A 246 -13.35 -17.82 7.24
C LYS A 246 -13.83 -19.17 6.69
N PRO A 247 -15.13 -19.34 6.37
CA PRO A 247 -15.64 -20.56 5.75
C PRO A 247 -14.96 -20.78 4.40
N SER A 248 -15.01 -22.00 3.88
CA SER A 248 -14.55 -22.27 2.52
C SER A 248 -15.33 -21.45 1.48
N LEU A 249 -14.76 -21.26 0.30
CA LEU A 249 -15.43 -20.55 -0.80
C LEU A 249 -16.78 -21.21 -1.16
N GLU A 250 -16.85 -22.54 -1.14
CA GLU A 250 -18.08 -23.28 -1.43
C GLU A 250 -19.16 -23.02 -0.38
N GLU A 251 -18.81 -23.08 0.91
CA GLU A 251 -19.71 -22.78 2.01
C GLU A 251 -20.19 -21.33 1.98
N PHE A 252 -19.28 -20.38 1.75
CA PHE A 252 -19.60 -18.97 1.59
C PHE A 252 -20.61 -18.75 0.45
N ARG A 253 -20.35 -19.33 -0.73
CA ARG A 253 -21.23 -19.25 -1.91
C ARG A 253 -22.60 -19.87 -1.64
N SER A 254 -22.62 -21.03 -0.99
CA SER A 254 -23.85 -21.73 -0.62
C SER A 254 -24.72 -20.85 0.28
N GLU A 255 -24.12 -20.22 1.29
CA GLU A 255 -24.82 -19.37 2.26
C GLU A 255 -25.39 -18.10 1.59
N VAL A 256 -24.58 -17.31 0.87
CA VAL A 256 -25.06 -16.07 0.23
C VAL A 256 -26.14 -16.34 -0.82
N THR A 257 -26.05 -17.48 -1.51
CA THR A 257 -27.05 -17.93 -2.49
C THR A 257 -28.34 -18.37 -1.79
N ALA A 258 -28.24 -19.14 -0.70
CA ALA A 258 -29.38 -19.58 0.08
C ALA A 258 -30.14 -18.39 0.71
N ALA A 259 -29.40 -17.36 1.14
CA ALA A 259 -29.95 -16.11 1.66
C ALA A 259 -30.62 -15.24 0.58
N LYS A 260 -30.38 -15.52 -0.71
CA LYS A 260 -30.75 -14.67 -1.86
C LYS A 260 -30.37 -13.20 -1.64
N LEU A 261 -29.15 -12.98 -1.17
CA LEU A 261 -28.61 -11.66 -0.88
C LEU A 261 -28.66 -10.76 -2.13
N VAL A 262 -29.28 -9.59 -1.98
CA VAL A 262 -29.27 -8.51 -2.97
C VAL A 262 -29.05 -7.19 -2.23
N ILE A 263 -28.16 -6.36 -2.77
CA ILE A 263 -27.97 -4.97 -2.38
C ILE A 263 -28.23 -4.06 -3.58
N SER A 264 -28.79 -2.88 -3.33
CA SER A 264 -28.89 -1.80 -4.32
C SER A 264 -28.73 -0.42 -3.66
N ASP A 265 -28.62 0.62 -4.48
CA ASP A 265 -28.66 2.03 -4.07
C ASP A 265 -27.63 2.40 -2.98
N PHE A 266 -26.48 1.74 -3.01
CA PHE A 266 -25.49 1.90 -1.96
C PHE A 266 -24.74 3.24 -2.08
N LYS A 267 -24.34 3.78 -0.92
CA LYS A 267 -23.55 5.00 -0.77
C LYS A 267 -22.51 4.80 0.30
N ILE A 268 -21.28 5.15 -0.03
CA ILE A 268 -20.16 5.21 0.92
C ILE A 268 -20.12 6.61 1.51
N GLY A 269 -20.10 6.69 2.83
CA GLY A 269 -20.05 7.92 3.61
C GLY A 269 -18.68 8.14 4.24
N ASP A 270 -18.68 8.76 5.41
CA ASP A 270 -17.47 9.10 6.15
C ASP A 270 -16.66 7.87 6.57
N GLU A 271 -15.37 8.06 6.77
CA GLU A 271 -14.43 7.06 7.26
C GLU A 271 -13.77 7.50 8.56
N ILE A 272 -13.43 6.52 9.40
CA ILE A 272 -12.70 6.71 10.64
C ILE A 272 -11.58 5.67 10.68
N GLU A 273 -10.36 6.13 10.46
CA GLU A 273 -9.18 5.29 10.62
C GLU A 273 -8.89 5.05 12.10
N GLY A 274 -8.63 3.79 12.47
CA GLY A 274 -8.19 3.41 13.79
C GLY A 274 -6.81 3.98 14.10
N ALA A 275 -6.55 4.28 15.38
CA ALA A 275 -5.28 4.88 15.80
C ALA A 275 -4.04 4.00 15.52
N ASP A 276 -4.23 2.70 15.28
CA ASP A 276 -3.18 1.75 14.93
C ASP A 276 -2.96 1.59 13.42
N GLY A 277 -3.81 2.19 12.57
CA GLY A 277 -3.77 2.01 11.12
C GLY A 277 -4.10 0.58 10.66
N LEU A 278 -4.62 -0.28 11.55
CA LEU A 278 -4.93 -1.68 11.26
C LEU A 278 -6.42 -1.96 11.18
N ALA A 279 -7.25 -0.98 11.55
CA ALA A 279 -8.69 -1.04 11.41
C ALA A 279 -9.22 0.28 10.85
N GLU A 280 -10.30 0.19 10.10
CA GLU A 280 -11.01 1.36 9.57
C GLU A 280 -12.51 1.12 9.70
N VAL A 281 -13.27 2.16 10.04
CA VAL A 281 -14.73 2.12 10.04
C VAL A 281 -15.22 3.01 8.93
N VAL A 282 -15.94 2.44 7.98
CA VAL A 282 -16.52 3.17 6.85
C VAL A 282 -18.04 3.16 7.01
N MET A 283 -18.64 4.34 6.95
CA MET A 283 -20.09 4.49 7.01
C MET A 283 -20.69 4.12 5.66
N ALA A 284 -21.81 3.40 5.66
CA ALA A 284 -22.52 3.10 4.43
C ALA A 284 -24.04 3.16 4.59
N SER A 285 -24.72 3.44 3.49
CA SER A 285 -26.17 3.30 3.37
C SER A 285 -26.48 2.47 2.14
N TYR A 286 -27.45 1.57 2.20
CA TYR A 286 -27.81 0.68 1.09
C TYR A 286 -29.22 0.10 1.29
N VAL A 287 -29.80 -0.42 0.21
CA VAL A 287 -31.03 -1.21 0.27
C VAL A 287 -30.65 -2.68 0.31
N LEU A 288 -31.09 -3.40 1.34
CA LEU A 288 -30.84 -4.83 1.53
C LEU A 288 -32.12 -5.63 1.27
N LYS A 289 -31.99 -6.73 0.54
CA LYS A 289 -33.06 -7.71 0.38
C LYS A 289 -32.52 -9.13 0.53
N LEU A 290 -33.22 -9.92 1.33
CA LEU A 290 -32.98 -11.35 1.55
C LEU A 290 -34.18 -12.17 1.05
N ARG A 291 -34.04 -13.50 1.08
CA ARG A 291 -34.98 -14.46 0.49
C ARG A 291 -36.45 -14.24 0.86
N ASP A 292 -36.73 -14.01 2.14
CA ASP A 292 -38.07 -14.01 2.72
C ASP A 292 -38.42 -12.64 3.38
N GLY A 293 -37.69 -11.59 3.02
CA GLY A 293 -37.88 -10.23 3.56
C GLY A 293 -38.21 -9.19 2.50
N ASP A 294 -38.96 -8.17 2.90
CA ASP A 294 -39.10 -6.93 2.12
C ASP A 294 -37.74 -6.22 2.02
N ALA A 295 -37.58 -5.42 0.98
CA ALA A 295 -36.39 -4.59 0.84
C ALA A 295 -36.34 -3.58 2.00
N GLN A 296 -35.23 -3.54 2.71
CA GLN A 296 -35.01 -2.66 3.85
C GLN A 296 -33.96 -1.62 3.52
N THR A 297 -34.25 -0.36 3.82
CA THR A 297 -33.25 0.69 3.76
C THR A 297 -32.39 0.64 5.02
N VAL A 298 -31.12 0.30 4.83
CA VAL A 298 -30.08 0.35 5.86
C VAL A 298 -29.38 1.70 5.70
N ALA A 299 -29.51 2.58 6.69
CA ALA A 299 -29.01 3.95 6.62
C ALA A 299 -27.89 4.19 7.61
N ASN A 300 -26.78 4.72 7.11
CA ASN A 300 -25.62 5.18 7.88
C ASN A 300 -25.11 4.17 8.92
N VAL A 301 -24.89 2.93 8.49
CA VAL A 301 -24.34 1.87 9.35
C VAL A 301 -22.81 1.88 9.31
N PRO A 302 -22.14 1.65 10.46
CA PRO A 302 -20.70 1.53 10.51
C PRO A 302 -20.27 0.12 10.08
N ILE A 303 -19.40 0.06 9.07
CA ILE A 303 -18.83 -1.20 8.59
C ILE A 303 -17.34 -1.21 8.91
N LYS A 304 -16.92 -2.21 9.68
CA LYS A 304 -15.51 -2.34 10.10
C LYS A 304 -14.69 -3.14 9.11
N LEU A 305 -13.60 -2.56 8.64
CA LEU A 305 -12.55 -3.21 7.87
C LEU A 305 -11.30 -3.39 8.74
N ILE A 306 -10.48 -4.38 8.39
CA ILE A 306 -9.19 -4.65 9.02
C ILE A 306 -8.11 -4.77 7.94
N MET A 307 -6.89 -4.37 8.28
CA MET A 307 -5.74 -4.54 7.40
C MET A 307 -5.22 -5.98 7.50
N GLU A 308 -5.26 -6.72 6.40
CA GLU A 308 -4.70 -8.07 6.29
C GLU A 308 -3.83 -8.13 5.03
N ASN A 309 -2.51 -8.29 5.21
CA ASN A 309 -1.53 -8.30 4.12
C ASN A 309 -1.70 -7.08 3.20
N ASP A 310 -1.60 -5.86 3.76
CA ASP A 310 -1.80 -4.54 3.11
C ASP A 310 -3.10 -4.37 2.29
N ILE A 311 -4.08 -5.25 2.51
CA ILE A 311 -5.41 -5.17 1.91
C ILE A 311 -6.41 -4.88 3.02
N TRP A 312 -7.26 -3.87 2.83
CA TRP A 312 -8.44 -3.70 3.67
C TRP A 312 -9.41 -4.84 3.40
N LYS A 313 -9.82 -5.54 4.45
CA LYS A 313 -10.73 -6.67 4.35
C LYS A 313 -11.83 -6.60 5.39
N MET A 314 -12.96 -7.19 5.06
CA MET A 314 -14.07 -7.38 5.98
C MET A 314 -13.95 -8.75 6.63
N THR A 315 -14.10 -8.82 7.95
CA THR A 315 -14.21 -10.14 8.60
C THR A 315 -15.51 -10.81 8.21
N TYR A 316 -15.52 -12.15 8.12
CA TYR A 316 -16.75 -12.86 7.80
C TYR A 316 -17.86 -12.63 8.85
N THR A 317 -17.51 -12.47 10.12
CA THR A 317 -18.48 -12.09 11.17
C THR A 317 -19.12 -10.72 10.91
N GLU A 318 -18.32 -9.75 10.49
CA GLU A 318 -18.78 -8.42 10.09
C GLU A 318 -19.69 -8.50 8.85
N PHE A 319 -19.31 -9.29 7.85
CA PHE A 319 -20.10 -9.53 6.65
C PHE A 319 -21.48 -10.07 7.00
N LYS A 320 -21.56 -11.12 7.82
CA LYS A 320 -22.84 -11.70 8.24
C LYS A 320 -23.72 -10.68 8.97
N ARG A 321 -23.13 -9.90 9.87
CA ARG A 321 -23.86 -8.90 10.66
C ARG A 321 -24.53 -7.85 9.78
N ASN A 322 -23.84 -7.38 8.74
CA ASN A 322 -24.32 -6.28 7.91
C ASN A 322 -25.18 -6.74 6.72
N PHE A 323 -24.98 -7.98 6.23
CA PHE A 323 -25.59 -8.42 4.98
C PHE A 323 -26.42 -9.70 5.05
N LEU A 324 -26.25 -10.53 6.08
CA LEU A 324 -26.96 -11.82 6.20
C LEU A 324 -27.81 -11.95 7.47
N SER A 325 -27.96 -10.85 8.23
CA SER A 325 -28.74 -10.82 9.49
C SER A 325 -30.09 -10.14 9.31
#